data_AF-A0A1C7I7T7-F1
#
_entry.id   AF-A0A1C7I7T7-F1
#
_cell.length_a   1.000
_cell.length_b   1.000
_cell.length_c   1.000
_cell.angle_alpha   90.00
_cell.angle_beta   90.00
_cell.angle_gamma   90.00
#
_symmetry.space_group_name_H-M   'P 1'
#
loop_
_entity.id
_entity.type
_entity.pdbx_description
1 polymer ?
#
loop_
_entity_poly.entity_id
_entity_poly.type
_entity_poly.pdbx_seq_one_letter_code
_entity_poly.pdbx_strand_id
1 'polypeptide(L)'
;MVKERKLAVPDSTIFIAQLPAGTRHIIREDLEQHARENGYRLEWDWEAKDYVGMTRRFCDVDEIYKDTKLIFCERGEDIEAFELSKRRNMTLVLPDDDIDALCKKAGKYQLTVSQLIENFISDLIEGSKTNGSDERMYAQQWFERCWFSTLSEKTFLSYLIDFDQIDSVIEMWEELQYYKRQDELDEYAKEEKEVLQEELEEMFKDYREWYSEPEDATLEDGMEKVAAWSKEREGLINGSKNIEQKKAR
;
A
#
# COMPACT_ATOMS: atom_id res chain seq x y z
N MET A 1 8.06 9.71 9.26
CA MET A 1 8.27 10.66 8.12
C MET A 1 6.96 11.40 7.86
N VAL A 2 6.98 12.72 7.62
CA VAL A 2 5.76 13.47 7.29
C VAL A 2 5.32 13.13 5.86
N LYS A 3 4.06 12.74 5.64
CA LYS A 3 3.50 12.53 4.30
C LYS A 3 3.52 13.88 3.57
N GLU A 4 3.97 13.93 2.32
CA GLU A 4 3.96 15.18 1.51
C GLU A 4 3.05 15.00 0.30
N ARG A 5 2.28 16.04 -0.05
CA ARG A 5 1.37 16.04 -1.20
C ARG A 5 1.42 17.37 -1.94
N LYS A 6 1.68 17.32 -3.25
CA LYS A 6 1.69 18.51 -4.12
C LYS A 6 0.33 18.69 -4.78
N LEU A 7 -0.25 19.89 -4.72
CA LEU A 7 -1.54 20.21 -5.33
C LEU A 7 -1.51 21.60 -5.96
N ALA A 8 -2.03 21.74 -7.19
CA ALA A 8 -2.17 23.05 -7.84
C ALA A 8 -3.46 23.76 -7.37
N VAL A 9 -3.47 24.19 -6.10
CA VAL A 9 -4.58 24.94 -5.48
C VAL A 9 -4.10 26.37 -5.22
N PRO A 10 -4.71 27.40 -5.84
CA PRO A 10 -4.26 28.79 -5.72
C PRO A 10 -4.51 29.39 -4.33
N ASP A 11 -5.62 29.02 -3.69
CA ASP A 11 -5.98 29.40 -2.32
C ASP A 11 -6.93 28.36 -1.71
N SER A 12 -6.99 28.25 -0.38
CA SER A 12 -7.81 27.24 0.29
C SER A 12 -9.31 27.50 0.21
N THR A 13 -9.73 28.71 -0.16
CA THR A 13 -11.16 29.08 -0.27
C THR A 13 -11.77 28.81 -1.64
N ILE A 14 -10.95 28.42 -2.62
CA ILE A 14 -11.42 28.09 -3.97
C ILE A 14 -12.33 26.87 -3.96
N PHE A 15 -13.38 26.92 -4.78
CA PHE A 15 -14.22 25.76 -5.03
C PHE A 15 -13.45 24.70 -5.81
N ILE A 16 -13.50 23.45 -5.35
CA ILE A 16 -12.81 22.33 -6.02
C ILE A 16 -13.28 22.20 -7.46
N ALA A 17 -14.56 22.44 -7.73
CA ALA A 17 -15.13 22.45 -9.08
C ALA A 17 -14.44 23.43 -10.05
N GLN A 18 -13.79 24.50 -9.56
CA GLN A 18 -13.09 25.49 -10.38
C GLN A 18 -11.62 25.12 -10.67
N LEU A 19 -11.09 24.09 -10.01
CA LEU A 19 -9.72 23.62 -10.22
C LEU A 19 -9.56 22.92 -11.58
N PRO A 20 -8.32 22.85 -12.11
CA PRO A 20 -8.01 22.06 -13.29
C PRO A 20 -8.49 20.61 -13.15
N ALA A 21 -8.93 20.00 -14.25
CA ALA A 21 -9.47 18.63 -14.24
C ALA A 21 -8.50 17.60 -13.60
N GLY A 22 -7.20 17.75 -13.83
CA GLY A 22 -6.17 16.91 -13.20
C GLY A 22 -6.14 17.05 -11.68
N THR A 23 -6.07 18.28 -11.16
CA THR A 23 -6.12 18.55 -9.71
C THR A 23 -7.41 18.06 -9.07
N ARG A 24 -8.57 18.21 -9.75
CA ARG A 24 -9.84 17.64 -9.27
C ARG A 24 -9.81 16.12 -9.21
N HIS A 25 -9.22 15.46 -10.20
CA HIS A 25 -9.07 14.02 -10.20
C HIS A 25 -8.20 13.54 -9.03
N ILE A 26 -7.09 14.25 -8.76
CA ILE A 26 -6.21 13.99 -7.62
C ILE A 26 -6.99 14.09 -6.30
N ILE A 27 -7.71 15.20 -6.09
CA ILE A 27 -8.49 15.42 -4.86
C ILE A 27 -9.59 14.37 -4.70
N ARG A 28 -10.23 13.96 -5.81
CA ARG A 28 -11.24 12.90 -5.79
C ARG A 28 -10.63 11.57 -5.33
N GLU A 29 -9.48 11.19 -5.88
CA GLU A 29 -8.80 9.97 -5.45
C GLU A 29 -8.36 10.03 -3.99
N ASP A 30 -7.90 11.19 -3.52
CA ASP A 30 -7.53 11.39 -2.12
C ASP A 30 -8.74 11.23 -1.19
N LEU A 31 -9.91 11.76 -1.58
CA LEU A 31 -11.17 11.53 -0.88
C LEU A 31 -11.57 10.05 -0.83
N GLU A 32 -11.47 9.35 -1.97
CA GLU A 32 -11.81 7.92 -2.07
C GLU A 32 -10.83 7.04 -1.27
N GLN A 33 -9.56 7.41 -1.22
CA GLN A 33 -8.54 6.72 -0.44
C GLN A 33 -8.79 6.94 1.06
N HIS A 34 -8.96 8.18 1.50
CA HIS A 34 -9.22 8.49 2.90
C HIS A 34 -10.51 7.81 3.42
N ALA A 35 -11.56 7.78 2.60
CA ALA A 35 -12.80 7.08 2.91
C ALA A 35 -12.60 5.56 3.10
N ARG A 36 -11.76 4.94 2.26
CA ARG A 36 -11.38 3.52 2.38
C ARG A 36 -10.58 3.26 3.65
N GLU A 37 -9.57 4.09 3.93
CA GLU A 37 -8.71 3.95 5.11
C GLU A 37 -9.47 4.15 6.43
N ASN A 38 -10.52 4.98 6.44
CA ASN A 38 -11.29 5.29 7.66
C ASN A 38 -12.68 4.61 7.70
N GLY A 39 -12.99 3.73 6.74
CA GLY A 39 -14.20 2.90 6.75
C GLY A 39 -15.53 3.65 6.60
N TYR A 40 -15.56 4.81 5.93
CA TYR A 40 -16.81 5.56 5.70
C TYR A 40 -17.12 5.72 4.19
N ARG A 41 -18.36 6.07 3.87
CA ARG A 41 -18.79 6.29 2.47
C ARG A 41 -18.85 7.77 2.15
N LEU A 42 -18.37 8.14 0.96
CA LEU A 42 -18.52 9.49 0.44
C LEU A 42 -19.98 9.76 0.06
N GLU A 43 -20.52 10.89 0.51
CA GLU A 43 -21.86 11.35 0.13
C GLU A 43 -21.88 11.79 -1.35
N TRP A 44 -22.98 11.47 -2.04
CA TRP A 44 -23.18 11.77 -3.46
C TRP A 44 -24.16 12.92 -3.66
N ASP A 45 -23.77 13.92 -4.46
CA ASP A 45 -24.61 15.03 -4.90
C ASP A 45 -25.27 14.69 -6.24
N TRP A 46 -26.59 14.53 -6.24
CA TRP A 46 -27.37 14.18 -7.44
C TRP A 46 -27.47 15.31 -8.46
N GLU A 47 -27.36 16.57 -8.02
CA GLU A 47 -27.42 17.74 -8.90
C GLU A 47 -26.06 17.95 -9.58
N ALA A 48 -24.98 17.89 -8.81
CA ALA A 48 -23.63 18.02 -9.34
C ALA A 48 -23.11 16.76 -10.05
N LYS A 49 -23.73 15.60 -9.80
CA LYS A 49 -23.29 14.27 -10.26
C LYS A 49 -21.85 13.97 -9.86
N ASP A 50 -21.50 14.33 -8.64
CA ASP A 50 -20.18 14.12 -8.05
C ASP A 50 -20.29 13.93 -6.53
N TYR A 51 -19.19 13.66 -5.84
CA TYR A 51 -19.20 13.62 -4.38
C TYR A 51 -19.48 15.01 -3.80
N VAL A 52 -20.19 15.07 -2.67
CA VAL A 52 -20.47 16.32 -1.95
C VAL A 52 -19.18 17.07 -1.62
N GLY A 53 -18.08 16.36 -1.30
CA GLY A 53 -16.78 16.98 -1.08
C GLY A 53 -16.24 17.72 -2.31
N MET A 54 -16.57 17.27 -3.53
CA MET A 54 -16.11 17.87 -4.79
C MET A 54 -16.84 19.16 -5.15
N THR A 55 -17.99 19.44 -4.52
CA THR A 55 -18.77 20.68 -4.72
C THR A 55 -18.40 21.78 -3.73
N ARG A 56 -17.59 21.45 -2.71
CA ARG A 56 -17.18 22.36 -1.65
C ARG A 56 -15.89 23.12 -1.97
N ARG A 57 -15.51 24.02 -1.06
CA ARG A 57 -14.20 24.69 -1.10
C ARG A 57 -13.13 23.73 -0.61
N PHE A 58 -11.89 23.95 -1.03
CA PHE A 58 -10.77 23.09 -0.63
C PHE A 58 -10.62 23.02 0.91
N CYS A 59 -10.78 24.13 1.63
CA CYS A 59 -10.76 24.19 3.09
C CYS A 59 -11.88 23.42 3.80
N ASP A 60 -12.95 23.04 3.08
CA ASP A 60 -14.04 22.27 3.68
C ASP A 60 -13.76 20.75 3.63
N VAL A 61 -12.67 20.33 2.97
CA VAL A 61 -12.23 18.93 2.84
C VAL A 61 -10.76 18.71 3.20
N ASP A 62 -10.03 19.76 3.60
CA ASP A 62 -8.59 19.69 3.83
C ASP A 62 -8.20 18.85 5.06
N GLU A 63 -9.16 18.53 5.93
CA GLU A 63 -9.02 17.57 7.03
C GLU A 63 -8.51 16.20 6.58
N ILE A 64 -8.80 15.76 5.34
CA ILE A 64 -8.23 14.49 4.80
C ILE A 64 -6.70 14.55 4.66
N TYR A 65 -6.11 15.75 4.73
CA TYR A 65 -4.67 16.00 4.67
C TYR A 65 -4.08 16.43 6.02
N LYS A 66 -4.78 16.27 7.14
CA LYS A 66 -4.33 16.73 8.47
C LYS A 66 -2.90 16.29 8.84
N ASP A 67 -2.53 15.05 8.51
CA ASP A 67 -1.19 14.50 8.76
C ASP A 67 -0.29 14.51 7.51
N THR A 68 -0.64 15.34 6.53
CA THR A 68 0.05 15.47 5.24
C THR A 68 0.46 16.93 5.02
N LYS A 69 1.75 17.15 4.80
CA LYS A 69 2.28 18.44 4.38
C LYS A 69 1.86 18.74 2.94
N LEU A 70 0.87 19.61 2.81
CA LEU A 70 0.43 20.15 1.53
C LEU A 70 1.45 21.16 0.98
N ILE A 71 1.81 20.98 -0.30
CA ILE A 71 2.69 21.87 -1.04
C ILE A 71 1.89 22.39 -2.25
N PHE A 72 1.66 23.70 -2.31
CA PHE A 72 1.01 24.31 -3.46
C PHE A 72 2.01 24.53 -4.60
N CYS A 73 1.62 24.17 -5.82
CA CYS A 73 2.50 24.20 -7.00
C CYS A 73 1.80 24.76 -8.24
N GLU A 74 2.55 24.92 -9.34
CA GLU A 74 1.98 25.37 -10.60
C GLU A 74 1.13 24.28 -11.27
N ARG A 75 0.27 24.69 -12.22
CA ARG A 75 -0.63 23.79 -12.93
C ARG A 75 0.19 22.75 -13.72
N GLY A 76 -0.01 21.48 -13.43
CA GLY A 76 0.62 20.36 -14.13
C GLY A 76 1.76 19.71 -13.34
N GLU A 77 2.44 20.46 -12.46
CA GLU A 77 3.47 19.90 -11.57
C GLU A 77 2.84 18.91 -10.57
N ASP A 78 1.63 19.19 -10.10
CA ASP A 78 0.84 18.30 -9.24
C ASP A 78 0.48 16.99 -9.93
N ILE A 79 0.11 17.04 -11.22
CA ILE A 79 -0.23 15.86 -12.02
C ILE A 79 1.01 14.97 -12.20
N GLU A 80 2.15 15.54 -12.60
CA GLU A 80 3.39 14.76 -12.76
C GLU A 80 3.83 14.13 -11.43
N ALA A 81 3.82 14.91 -10.35
CA ALA A 81 4.16 14.41 -9.02
C ALA A 81 3.20 13.31 -8.55
N PHE A 82 1.90 13.46 -8.83
CA PHE A 82 0.89 12.46 -8.52
C PHE A 82 1.10 11.15 -9.28
N GLU A 83 1.28 11.22 -10.60
CA GLU A 83 1.55 10.04 -11.43
C GLU A 83 2.84 9.34 -11.01
N LEU A 84 3.91 10.10 -10.74
CA LEU A 84 5.15 9.56 -10.20
C LEU A 84 4.95 8.90 -8.84
N SER A 85 4.12 9.49 -7.96
CA SER A 85 3.83 8.93 -6.64
C SER A 85 3.18 7.55 -6.69
N LYS A 86 2.48 7.23 -7.78
CA LYS A 86 1.83 5.93 -8.02
C LYS A 86 2.71 4.90 -8.70
N ARG A 87 3.79 5.31 -9.37
CA ARG A 87 4.68 4.37 -10.07
C ARG A 87 5.45 3.50 -9.08
N ARG A 88 5.54 2.22 -9.39
CA ARG A 88 6.32 1.22 -8.65
C ARG A 88 7.22 0.50 -9.64
N ASN A 89 8.46 0.24 -9.26
CA ASN A 89 9.39 -0.51 -10.09
C ASN A 89 9.55 -1.91 -9.50
N MET A 90 9.30 -2.93 -10.32
CA MET A 90 9.58 -4.33 -10.00
C MET A 90 10.52 -4.88 -11.06
N THR A 91 11.43 -5.77 -10.64
CA THR A 91 12.38 -6.41 -11.56
C THR A 91 11.86 -7.79 -11.93
N LEU A 92 11.70 -8.06 -13.22
CA LEU A 92 11.30 -9.37 -13.75
C LEU A 92 12.51 -10.03 -14.41
N VAL A 93 12.73 -11.32 -14.12
CA VAL A 93 13.78 -12.12 -14.74
C VAL A 93 13.15 -13.01 -15.80
N LEU A 94 13.40 -12.70 -17.06
CA LEU A 94 12.83 -13.40 -18.22
C LEU A 94 13.91 -13.61 -19.31
N PRO A 95 13.91 -14.75 -20.00
CA PRO A 95 14.71 -14.96 -21.22
C PRO A 95 14.34 -13.97 -22.34
N ASP A 96 15.28 -13.70 -23.25
CA ASP A 96 15.09 -12.75 -24.37
C ASP A 96 13.89 -13.12 -25.26
N ASP A 97 13.69 -14.40 -25.54
CA ASP A 97 12.57 -14.89 -26.36
C ASP A 97 11.21 -14.61 -25.71
N ASP A 98 11.12 -14.73 -24.37
CA ASP A 98 9.91 -14.44 -23.62
C ASP A 98 9.61 -12.94 -23.57
N ILE A 99 10.65 -12.10 -23.49
CA ILE A 99 10.53 -10.64 -23.58
C ILE A 99 9.98 -10.22 -24.95
N ASP A 100 10.50 -10.78 -26.05
CA ASP A 100 9.98 -10.48 -27.39
C ASP A 100 8.53 -10.96 -27.55
N ALA A 101 8.19 -12.14 -27.05
CA ALA A 101 6.82 -12.66 -27.05
C ALA A 101 5.86 -11.77 -26.25
N LEU A 102 6.26 -11.30 -25.07
CA LEU A 102 5.49 -10.40 -24.23
C LEU A 102 5.27 -9.04 -24.91
N CYS A 103 6.32 -8.47 -25.50
CA CYS A 103 6.26 -7.23 -26.27
C CYS A 103 5.30 -7.35 -27.47
N LYS A 104 5.38 -8.44 -28.23
CA LYS A 104 4.46 -8.71 -29.35
C LYS A 104 3.01 -8.86 -28.89
N LYS A 105 2.79 -9.53 -27.75
CA LYS A 105 1.45 -9.73 -27.17
C LYS A 105 0.81 -8.39 -26.77
N ALA A 106 1.57 -7.52 -26.08
CA ALA A 106 1.09 -6.20 -25.71
C ALA A 106 0.90 -5.29 -26.95
N GLY A 107 1.90 -5.23 -27.83
CA GLY A 107 1.91 -4.37 -29.01
C GLY A 107 0.78 -4.68 -30.01
N LYS A 108 0.37 -5.95 -30.14
CA LYS A 108 -0.77 -6.36 -30.99
C LYS A 108 -2.07 -5.61 -30.64
N TYR A 109 -2.23 -5.23 -29.38
CA TYR A 109 -3.42 -4.54 -28.86
C TYR A 109 -3.11 -3.10 -28.44
N GLN A 110 -2.00 -2.52 -28.91
CA GLN A 110 -1.56 -1.15 -28.60
C GLN A 110 -1.39 -0.89 -27.10
N LEU A 111 -1.02 -1.93 -26.34
CA LEU A 111 -0.67 -1.82 -24.93
C LEU A 111 0.85 -1.76 -24.79
N THR A 112 1.30 -1.02 -23.79
CA THR A 112 2.65 -1.20 -23.25
C THR A 112 2.70 -2.49 -22.41
N VAL A 113 3.89 -3.04 -22.22
CA VAL A 113 4.09 -4.20 -21.33
C VAL A 113 3.63 -3.87 -19.90
N SER A 114 3.94 -2.68 -19.38
CA SER A 114 3.46 -2.24 -18.06
C SER A 114 1.94 -2.25 -17.97
N GLN A 115 1.23 -1.65 -18.94
CA GLN A 115 -0.24 -1.65 -18.92
C GLN A 115 -0.81 -3.07 -18.93
N LEU A 116 -0.25 -3.97 -19.74
CA LEU A 116 -0.71 -5.36 -19.77
C LEU A 116 -0.55 -6.04 -18.40
N ILE A 117 0.59 -5.85 -17.74
CA ILE A 117 0.89 -6.44 -16.43
C ILE A 117 0.04 -5.78 -15.32
N GLU A 118 -0.13 -4.45 -15.34
CA GLU A 118 -0.96 -3.71 -14.39
C GLU A 118 -2.42 -4.19 -14.41
N ASN A 119 -2.95 -4.50 -15.59
CA ASN A 119 -4.29 -5.07 -15.74
C ASN A 119 -4.39 -6.45 -15.09
N PHE A 120 -3.43 -7.35 -15.39
CA PHE A 120 -3.40 -8.68 -14.80
C PHE A 120 -3.27 -8.64 -13.27
N ILE A 121 -2.39 -7.79 -12.74
CA ILE A 121 -2.24 -7.60 -11.29
C ILE A 121 -3.56 -7.11 -10.71
N SER A 122 -4.22 -6.13 -11.34
CA SER A 122 -5.50 -5.60 -10.86
C SER A 122 -6.58 -6.68 -10.82
N ASP A 123 -6.60 -7.62 -11.75
CA ASP A 123 -7.53 -8.75 -11.70
C ASP A 123 -7.14 -9.77 -10.61
N LEU A 124 -5.85 -10.00 -10.38
CA LEU A 124 -5.35 -10.92 -9.36
C LEU A 124 -5.66 -10.47 -7.93
N ILE A 125 -5.56 -9.16 -7.64
CA ILE A 125 -5.76 -8.61 -6.28
C ILE A 125 -7.13 -7.95 -6.09
N GLU A 126 -8.05 -8.13 -7.03
CA GLU A 126 -9.34 -7.43 -7.09
C GLU A 126 -9.22 -5.89 -6.96
N GLY A 127 -8.20 -5.32 -7.61
CA GLY A 127 -7.87 -3.91 -7.57
C GLY A 127 -8.86 -3.01 -8.32
N SER A 128 -8.63 -1.69 -8.23
CA SER A 128 -9.53 -0.66 -8.78
C SER A 128 -9.61 -0.63 -10.31
N LYS A 129 -8.70 -1.30 -11.02
CA LYS A 129 -8.63 -1.35 -12.49
C LYS A 129 -8.88 -2.76 -13.04
N THR A 130 -9.73 -3.54 -12.36
CA THR A 130 -10.14 -4.87 -12.85
C THR A 130 -10.86 -4.79 -14.20
N ASN A 131 -10.62 -5.78 -15.05
CA ASN A 131 -11.24 -5.92 -16.36
C ASN A 131 -12.66 -6.53 -16.32
N GLY A 132 -13.06 -7.10 -15.18
CA GLY A 132 -14.36 -7.74 -15.03
C GLY A 132 -14.35 -8.87 -14.01
N SER A 133 -15.55 -9.37 -13.66
CA SER A 133 -15.70 -10.48 -12.71
C SER A 133 -15.10 -11.79 -13.24
N ASP A 134 -15.20 -12.02 -14.54
CA ASP A 134 -14.73 -13.26 -15.15
C ASP A 134 -13.20 -13.29 -15.18
N GLU A 135 -12.57 -12.15 -15.46
CA GLU A 135 -11.11 -12.00 -15.43
C GLU A 135 -10.55 -12.21 -14.02
N ARG A 136 -11.20 -11.64 -12.98
CA ARG A 136 -10.83 -11.91 -11.58
C ARG A 136 -10.97 -13.38 -11.23
N MET A 137 -12.08 -14.01 -11.63
CA MET A 137 -12.30 -15.44 -11.42
C MET A 137 -11.18 -16.27 -12.07
N TYR A 138 -10.78 -15.96 -13.29
CA TYR A 138 -9.69 -16.68 -13.96
C TYR A 138 -8.31 -16.41 -13.35
N ALA A 139 -8.03 -15.18 -12.93
CA ALA A 139 -6.79 -14.83 -12.25
C ALA A 139 -6.67 -15.57 -10.91
N GLN A 140 -7.76 -15.62 -10.14
CA GLN A 140 -7.83 -16.37 -8.88
C GLN A 140 -7.67 -17.88 -9.11
N GLN A 141 -8.34 -18.46 -10.11
CA GLN A 141 -8.14 -19.87 -10.46
C GLN A 141 -6.70 -20.18 -10.88
N TRP A 142 -6.04 -19.26 -11.60
CA TRP A 142 -4.62 -19.41 -11.93
C TRP A 142 -3.77 -19.41 -10.65
N PHE A 143 -4.00 -18.46 -9.73
CA PHE A 143 -3.30 -18.38 -8.45
C PHE A 143 -3.48 -19.64 -7.60
N GLU A 144 -4.73 -20.12 -7.48
CA GLU A 144 -5.09 -21.30 -6.71
C GLU A 144 -4.55 -22.61 -7.31
N ARG A 145 -4.36 -22.68 -8.63
CA ARG A 145 -3.84 -23.88 -9.30
C ARG A 145 -2.32 -23.91 -9.39
N CYS A 146 -1.69 -22.74 -9.40
CA CYS A 146 -0.27 -22.67 -9.17
C CYS A 146 0.00 -23.13 -7.74
N TRP A 147 1.13 -23.79 -7.52
CA TRP A 147 1.53 -24.28 -6.19
C TRP A 147 1.76 -23.17 -5.14
N PHE A 148 1.43 -21.91 -5.49
CA PHE A 148 1.42 -20.75 -4.59
C PHE A 148 0.39 -20.92 -3.45
N SER A 149 -0.79 -21.46 -3.74
CA SER A 149 -1.90 -21.59 -2.77
C SER A 149 -1.84 -22.85 -1.91
N THR A 150 -1.20 -23.91 -2.43
CA THR A 150 -1.18 -25.26 -1.84
C THR A 150 0.02 -25.48 -0.91
N LEU A 151 1.01 -24.61 -1.00
CA LEU A 151 2.11 -24.43 -0.06
C LEU A 151 1.95 -23.07 0.64
N SER A 152 0.75 -22.74 1.14
CA SER A 152 0.68 -21.67 2.14
C SER A 152 1.46 -22.17 3.35
N GLU A 153 2.74 -21.83 3.37
CA GLU A 153 3.66 -22.18 4.44
C GLU A 153 2.97 -21.80 5.75
N LYS A 154 2.83 -22.76 6.68
CA LYS A 154 2.11 -22.57 7.95
C LYS A 154 2.96 -21.71 8.87
N THR A 155 3.14 -20.45 8.50
CA THR A 155 4.09 -19.49 9.08
C THR A 155 3.35 -18.49 9.95
N PHE A 156 4.09 -17.84 10.82
CA PHE A 156 3.60 -16.74 11.62
C PHE A 156 3.18 -15.58 10.72
N LEU A 157 3.92 -15.30 9.63
CA LEU A 157 3.54 -14.29 8.64
C LEU A 157 2.16 -14.57 8.01
N SER A 158 1.90 -15.80 7.54
CA SER A 158 0.61 -16.14 6.94
C SER A 158 -0.53 -16.02 7.94
N TYR A 159 -0.32 -16.49 9.17
CA TYR A 159 -1.28 -16.35 10.27
C TYR A 159 -1.64 -14.88 10.50
N LEU A 160 -0.65 -14.00 10.65
CA LEU A 160 -0.88 -12.59 10.89
C LEU A 160 -1.61 -11.87 9.76
N ILE A 161 -1.38 -12.29 8.51
CA ILE A 161 -2.10 -11.75 7.34
C ILE A 161 -3.56 -12.22 7.35
N ASP A 162 -3.81 -13.50 7.61
CA ASP A 162 -5.17 -14.07 7.60
C ASP A 162 -6.06 -13.47 8.71
N PHE A 163 -5.46 -13.09 9.83
CA PHE A 163 -6.14 -12.48 10.98
C PHE A 163 -6.03 -10.95 11.04
N ASP A 164 -5.44 -10.29 10.04
CA ASP A 164 -5.26 -8.83 9.97
C ASP A 164 -4.53 -8.23 11.20
N GLN A 165 -3.55 -8.97 11.73
CA GLN A 165 -2.74 -8.58 12.91
C GLN A 165 -1.34 -8.08 12.54
N ILE A 166 -0.97 -8.16 11.26
CA ILE A 166 0.40 -7.94 10.78
C ILE A 166 0.98 -6.56 11.14
N ASP A 167 0.20 -5.49 10.97
CA ASP A 167 0.68 -4.12 11.23
C ASP A 167 0.94 -3.89 12.72
N SER A 168 0.09 -4.41 13.60
CA SER A 168 0.24 -4.32 15.05
C SER A 168 1.48 -5.09 15.55
N VAL A 169 1.73 -6.28 15.00
CA VAL A 169 2.92 -7.07 15.33
C VAL A 169 4.22 -6.40 14.88
N ILE A 170 4.21 -5.76 13.70
CA ILE A 170 5.37 -5.00 13.22
C ILE A 170 5.70 -3.86 14.19
N GLU A 171 4.70 -3.09 14.61
CA GLU A 171 4.87 -1.97 15.56
C GLU A 171 5.46 -2.46 16.90
N MET A 172 4.83 -3.47 17.52
CA MET A 172 5.32 -4.08 18.76
C MET A 172 6.76 -4.58 18.63
N TRP A 173 7.10 -5.24 17.52
CA TRP A 173 8.45 -5.75 17.31
C TRP A 173 9.47 -4.62 17.17
N GLU A 174 9.15 -3.54 16.44
CA GLU A 174 10.03 -2.40 16.28
C GLU A 174 10.34 -1.71 17.60
N GLU A 175 9.33 -1.51 18.46
CA GLU A 175 9.47 -0.98 19.81
C GLU A 175 10.32 -1.90 20.70
N LEU A 176 10.05 -3.20 20.67
CA LEU A 176 10.83 -4.20 21.39
C LEU A 176 12.31 -4.17 20.96
N GLN A 177 12.58 -4.06 19.65
CA GLN A 177 13.93 -3.93 19.12
C GLN A 177 14.57 -2.60 19.51
N TYR A 178 13.79 -1.52 19.60
CA TYR A 178 14.27 -0.23 20.13
C TYR A 178 14.75 -0.37 21.57
N TYR A 179 13.94 -0.98 22.45
CA TYR A 179 14.33 -1.22 23.84
C TYR A 179 15.53 -2.17 23.96
N LYS A 180 15.63 -3.20 23.12
CA LYS A 180 16.79 -4.13 23.09
C LYS A 180 18.11 -3.44 22.70
N ARG A 181 18.07 -2.29 22.01
CA ARG A 181 19.26 -1.52 21.61
C ARG A 181 19.72 -0.48 22.64
N GLN A 182 18.92 -0.19 23.67
CA GLN A 182 19.28 0.78 24.69
C GLN A 182 20.21 0.16 25.73
N ASP A 183 21.28 0.87 26.10
CA ASP A 183 22.24 0.42 27.12
C ASP A 183 21.64 0.49 28.54
N GLU A 184 20.80 1.50 28.80
CA GLU A 184 20.09 1.67 30.07
C GLU A 184 18.60 1.93 29.82
N LEU A 185 17.75 1.16 30.48
CA LEU A 185 16.30 1.34 30.52
C LEU A 185 15.88 1.74 31.93
N ASP A 186 15.00 2.73 32.02
CA ASP A 186 14.32 3.03 33.28
C ASP A 186 13.31 1.91 33.64
N GLU A 187 12.69 2.01 34.82
CA GLU A 187 11.77 0.99 35.32
C GLU A 187 10.53 0.85 34.43
N TYR A 188 10.02 1.96 33.91
CA TYR A 188 8.84 1.98 33.05
C TYR A 188 9.12 1.31 31.70
N ALA A 189 10.24 1.65 31.07
CA ALA A 189 10.65 1.05 29.80
C ALA A 189 11.01 -0.44 29.93
N LYS A 190 11.39 -0.91 31.13
CA LYS A 190 11.56 -2.35 31.40
C LYS A 190 10.22 -3.06 31.48
N GLU A 191 9.25 -2.50 32.20
CA GLU A 191 7.90 -3.03 32.31
C GLU A 191 7.23 -3.10 30.93
N GLU A 192 7.30 -2.01 30.15
CA GLU A 192 6.75 -1.94 28.80
C GLU A 192 7.38 -2.98 27.86
N LYS A 193 8.72 -3.13 27.92
CA LYS A 193 9.43 -4.16 27.17
C LYS A 193 8.98 -5.58 27.54
N GLU A 194 8.71 -5.85 28.81
CA GLU A 194 8.24 -7.16 29.30
C GLU A 194 6.82 -7.43 28.78
N VAL A 195 5.92 -6.45 28.88
CA VAL A 195 4.55 -6.54 28.34
C VAL A 195 4.54 -6.81 26.84
N LEU A 196 5.32 -6.05 26.05
CA LEU A 196 5.43 -6.26 24.60
C LEU A 196 5.96 -7.65 24.25
N GLN A 197 6.94 -8.14 25.01
CA GLN A 197 7.49 -9.48 24.81
C GLN A 197 6.45 -10.56 25.13
N GLU A 198 5.70 -10.43 26.23
CA GLU A 198 4.63 -11.36 26.61
C GLU A 198 3.51 -11.41 25.57
N GLU A 199 3.06 -10.26 25.07
CA GLU A 199 1.99 -10.18 24.05
C GLU A 199 2.41 -10.84 22.72
N LEU A 200 3.64 -10.59 22.27
CA LEU A 200 4.20 -11.25 21.09
C LEU A 200 4.33 -12.77 21.26
N GLU A 201 4.74 -13.22 22.45
CA GLU A 201 4.83 -14.65 22.78
C GLU A 201 3.46 -15.31 22.84
N GLU A 202 2.43 -14.63 23.35
CA GLU A 202 1.05 -15.11 23.36
C GLU A 202 0.50 -15.28 21.94
N MET A 203 0.65 -14.27 21.08
CA MET A 203 0.25 -14.38 19.67
C MET A 203 1.00 -15.48 18.92
N PHE A 204 2.30 -15.65 19.19
CA PHE A 204 3.08 -16.73 18.59
C PHE A 204 2.61 -18.11 19.08
N LYS A 205 2.21 -18.22 20.35
CA LYS A 205 1.62 -19.43 20.89
C LYS A 205 0.27 -19.74 20.21
N ASP A 206 -0.59 -18.75 20.01
CA ASP A 206 -1.86 -18.92 19.30
C ASP A 206 -1.65 -19.42 17.87
N TYR A 207 -0.67 -18.85 17.15
CA TYR A 207 -0.21 -19.34 15.86
C TYR A 207 0.18 -20.83 15.89
N ARG A 208 0.97 -21.24 16.89
CA ARG A 208 1.43 -22.62 17.06
C ARG A 208 0.30 -23.59 17.41
N GLU A 209 -0.74 -23.12 18.10
CA GLU A 209 -1.95 -23.89 18.43
C GLU A 209 -2.92 -23.99 17.24
N TRP A 210 -2.97 -22.95 16.40
CA TRP A 210 -3.82 -22.90 15.21
C TRP A 210 -3.42 -23.92 14.15
N TYR A 211 -2.11 -24.06 13.92
CA TYR A 211 -1.59 -24.99 12.91
C TYR A 211 -1.17 -26.33 13.53
N SER A 212 -1.56 -27.43 12.87
CA SER A 212 -1.14 -28.78 13.29
C SER A 212 0.37 -29.02 13.15
N GLU A 213 1.01 -28.33 12.21
CA GLU A 213 2.44 -28.45 11.87
C GLU A 213 2.97 -27.05 11.51
N PRO A 214 3.19 -26.18 12.51
CA PRO A 214 3.75 -24.85 12.30
C PRO A 214 5.21 -24.93 11.84
N GLU A 215 5.57 -24.09 10.88
CA GLU A 215 6.92 -24.06 10.31
C GLU A 215 7.93 -23.30 11.15
N ASP A 216 7.50 -22.22 11.80
CA ASP A 216 8.39 -21.36 12.58
C ASP A 216 8.60 -21.99 13.96
N ALA A 217 9.85 -22.26 14.32
CA ALA A 217 10.18 -22.94 15.56
C ALA A 217 10.20 -21.97 16.74
N THR A 218 10.66 -20.74 16.53
CA THR A 218 10.66 -19.67 17.53
C THR A 218 10.01 -18.39 17.00
N LEU A 219 9.70 -17.48 17.93
CA LEU A 219 9.19 -16.14 17.59
C LEU A 219 10.17 -15.41 16.66
N GLU A 220 11.48 -15.53 16.90
CA GLU A 220 12.51 -14.93 16.04
C GLU A 220 12.46 -15.44 14.59
N ASP A 221 12.26 -16.75 14.39
CA ASP A 221 12.14 -17.34 13.04
C ASP A 221 10.93 -16.75 12.29
N GLY A 222 9.78 -16.66 12.98
CA GLY A 222 8.57 -16.06 12.43
C GLY A 222 8.76 -14.57 12.13
N MET A 223 9.40 -13.84 13.04
CA MET A 223 9.66 -12.41 12.88
C MET A 223 10.68 -12.09 11.79
N GLU A 224 11.60 -13.00 11.45
CA GLU A 224 12.49 -12.83 10.29
C GLU A 224 11.69 -12.72 8.99
N LYS A 225 10.70 -13.60 8.80
CA LYS A 225 9.80 -13.58 7.63
C LYS A 225 8.93 -12.32 7.61
N VAL A 226 8.36 -11.95 8.76
CA VAL A 226 7.56 -10.72 8.91
C VAL A 226 8.38 -9.48 8.56
N ALA A 227 9.61 -9.38 9.09
CA ALA A 227 10.50 -8.25 8.82
C ALA A 227 10.93 -8.19 7.35
N ALA A 228 11.22 -9.33 6.72
CA ALA A 228 11.55 -9.40 5.30
C ALA A 228 10.40 -8.91 4.42
N TRP A 229 9.17 -9.37 4.70
CA TRP A 229 7.96 -8.92 4.00
C TRP A 229 7.71 -7.42 4.20
N SER A 230 7.80 -6.93 5.44
CA SER A 230 7.59 -5.51 5.75
C SER A 230 8.57 -4.62 4.97
N LYS A 231 9.86 -4.99 4.98
CA LYS A 231 10.90 -4.28 4.24
C LYS A 231 10.64 -4.22 2.73
N GLU A 232 10.17 -5.31 2.13
CA GLU A 232 9.80 -5.33 0.71
C GLU A 232 8.59 -4.44 0.44
N ARG A 233 7.52 -4.57 1.25
CA ARG A 233 6.30 -3.74 1.18
C ARG A 233 6.65 -2.26 1.26
N GLU A 234 7.42 -1.86 2.25
CA GLU A 234 7.88 -0.47 2.42
C GLU A 234 8.76 -0.01 1.26
N GLY A 235 9.66 -0.87 0.79
CA GLY A 235 10.53 -0.58 -0.36
C GLY A 235 9.73 -0.29 -1.62
N LEU A 236 8.65 -1.04 -1.86
CA LEU A 236 7.72 -0.79 -2.96
C LEU A 236 6.92 0.49 -2.71
N ILE A 237 6.24 0.63 -1.57
CA ILE A 237 5.41 1.81 -1.24
C ILE A 237 6.21 3.11 -1.33
N ASN A 238 7.46 3.12 -0.86
CA ASN A 238 8.32 4.29 -0.82
C ASN A 238 9.22 4.45 -2.06
N GLY A 239 9.30 3.44 -2.94
CA GLY A 239 10.28 3.34 -4.02
C GLY A 239 10.18 4.46 -5.07
N SER A 240 9.00 5.06 -5.27
CA SER A 240 8.81 6.19 -6.19
C SER A 240 9.56 7.46 -5.76
N LYS A 241 9.87 7.63 -4.47
CA LYS A 241 10.62 8.79 -3.94
C LYS A 241 12.14 8.70 -4.18
N ASN A 242 12.69 7.49 -4.32
CA ASN A 242 14.15 7.27 -4.42
C ASN A 242 14.71 7.48 -5.84
N ILE A 243 13.86 7.53 -6.87
CA ILE A 243 14.30 7.69 -8.27
C ILE A 243 14.72 9.14 -8.54
N GLU A 244 14.09 10.13 -7.90
CA GLU A 244 14.45 11.54 -8.07
C GLU A 244 15.80 11.89 -7.44
N GLN A 245 16.14 11.31 -6.28
CA GLN A 245 17.43 11.56 -5.63
C GLN A 245 18.63 11.03 -6.42
N LYS A 246 18.45 9.99 -7.24
CA LYS A 246 19.50 9.47 -8.11
C LYS A 246 19.69 10.26 -9.40
N LYS A 247 18.71 11.06 -9.83
CA LYS A 247 18.84 11.94 -11.01
C LYS A 247 19.43 13.32 -10.66
N ALA A 248 19.47 13.67 -9.38
CA ALA A 248 20.02 14.94 -8.88
C ALA A 248 21.49 14.84 -8.40
N ARG A 249 22.19 13.73 -8.67
CA ARG A 249 23.62 13.53 -8.40
C ARG A 249 24.41 13.32 -9.68
#